data_AF-A0A914FD22-F1
#
_entry.id   AF-A0A914FD22-F1
#
_cell.length_a   1.000
_cell.length_b   1.000
_cell.length_c   1.000
_cell.angle_alpha   90.00
_cell.angle_beta   90.00
_cell.angle_gamma   90.00
#
_symmetry.space_group_name_H-M   'P 1'
#
loop_
_entity.id
_entity.type
_entity.pdbx_description
1 polymer ?
#
loop_
_entity_poly.entity_id
_entity_poly.type
_entity_poly.pdbx_seq_one_letter_code
_entity_poly.pdbx_strand_id
1 'polypeptide(L)'
;MKTSLRNFGRILVAPNARNHHLRFTVFIPQLISNAPSSRIFHSSIPLNRKKAGEDVNTRLYDAAGWHTAPTVSVVCMPPKGGQPACYGIYWGDDDPMNVLKTVSPSRPNTFHASIDGVLLALRQALHERKLDKVLLRTDSEYLVKCATSHLSHWRANGYKKKDGESVKNKEDLQDLDNMLSQIEVKFDKIESPIEVFNKLKNASNTNVNVEEILNNSDAYDPSFDGQTVFVHGKYLEKNDDSYVGEHFKMAAYGVCFQGNKQFDFPGRMGKFPYTLFRAQLFGILKALQFANSESPKLKNFQIVCDSPIFVKYYKKGWKKSNGEPVANNFLYKQIVKLADELNVSFRYLPEDSNHPDFKNAKLLAQDGLGMPLMEDDKPRAESGFSRDTWIDNFFTKHEKDLAETAEEWKDVPQIHAVKYYLKDSKNYCTAVFDQSSDNYGNAFSVGKNIVIDTLKLLIPLLEKKIEEGATRLVLRTDVKRIALSLESFLKKWETKGYVTAQGSPVKDADVYKQISKLLKKINLRIECFAQPEQELDKKALEYCKEEAEKKSHEIGAID
;
A
#
# COMPACT_ATOMS: atom_id res chain seq x y z
N MET A 1 37.20 -32.75 -45.95
CA MET A 1 37.30 -34.23 -46.05
C MET A 1 37.32 -34.78 -44.63
N LYS A 2 36.19 -35.34 -44.15
CA LYS A 2 35.98 -36.80 -43.91
C LYS A 2 37.08 -37.50 -43.10
N THR A 3 36.79 -37.81 -41.84
CA THR A 3 36.72 -39.18 -41.23
C THR A 3 36.29 -39.02 -39.76
N SER A 4 35.08 -39.44 -39.37
CA SER A 4 34.61 -40.80 -39.03
C SER A 4 34.71 -41.06 -37.51
N LEU A 5 33.64 -40.91 -36.72
CA LEU A 5 32.53 -41.86 -36.49
C LEU A 5 32.93 -43.16 -35.79
N ARG A 6 32.34 -43.43 -34.61
CA ARG A 6 31.35 -44.51 -34.31
C ARG A 6 31.22 -44.68 -32.78
N ASN A 7 30.07 -44.39 -32.18
CA ASN A 7 28.77 -45.11 -32.16
C ASN A 7 28.77 -46.30 -31.19
N PHE A 8 28.04 -46.22 -30.07
CA PHE A 8 26.59 -46.44 -29.86
C PHE A 8 26.16 -47.92 -29.87
N GLY A 9 25.50 -48.32 -28.78
CA GLY A 9 24.64 -49.50 -28.69
C GLY A 9 24.01 -49.57 -27.30
N ARG A 10 22.86 -48.91 -27.07
CA ARG A 10 21.48 -49.43 -27.23
C ARG A 10 21.05 -50.41 -26.13
N ILE A 11 20.09 -49.99 -25.32
CA ILE A 11 18.88 -50.77 -24.99
C ILE A 11 17.71 -49.77 -25.07
N LEU A 12 17.10 -49.62 -26.25
CA LEU A 12 15.83 -50.24 -26.64
C LEU A 12 14.63 -49.75 -25.81
N VAL A 13 13.89 -48.81 -26.40
CA VAL A 13 12.45 -48.63 -26.14
C VAL A 13 11.72 -49.70 -26.96
N ALA A 14 10.90 -50.51 -26.28
CA ALA A 14 9.84 -51.33 -26.84
C ALA A 14 8.72 -51.50 -25.78
N PRO A 15 7.48 -51.81 -26.18
CA PRO A 15 6.29 -51.08 -25.74
C PRO A 15 5.46 -51.76 -24.64
N ASN A 16 4.71 -50.94 -23.91
CA ASN A 16 3.51 -51.25 -23.12
C ASN A 16 3.62 -52.13 -21.86
N ALA A 17 2.86 -51.65 -20.86
CA ALA A 17 2.18 -52.38 -19.78
C ALA A 17 2.82 -52.46 -18.37
N ARG A 18 2.20 -51.67 -17.48
CA ARG A 18 1.75 -51.99 -16.10
C ARG A 18 2.79 -52.08 -14.95
N ASN A 19 2.56 -51.21 -13.96
CA ASN A 19 2.72 -51.36 -12.50
C ASN A 19 3.91 -52.18 -11.97
N HIS A 20 4.78 -51.55 -11.16
CA HIS A 20 4.82 -51.71 -9.69
C HIS A 20 6.04 -51.01 -9.07
N HIS A 21 5.85 -50.55 -7.83
CA HIS A 21 6.76 -49.78 -6.98
C HIS A 21 8.10 -50.47 -6.65
N LEU A 22 9.19 -49.71 -6.64
CA LEU A 22 10.43 -50.03 -5.91
C LEU A 22 10.73 -48.92 -4.88
N ARG A 23 10.71 -49.29 -3.59
CA ARG A 23 11.17 -48.47 -2.46
C ARG A 23 12.67 -48.71 -2.27
N PHE A 24 13.45 -47.65 -2.13
CA PHE A 24 14.78 -47.71 -1.53
C PHE A 24 14.75 -47.03 -0.16
N THR A 25 15.10 -47.80 0.87
CA THR A 25 15.26 -47.36 2.25
C THR A 25 16.72 -46.93 2.45
N VAL A 26 16.96 -45.72 2.96
CA VAL A 26 18.30 -45.29 3.42
C VAL A 26 18.24 -45.09 4.93
N PHE A 27 19.13 -45.82 5.63
CA PHE A 27 19.37 -45.80 7.07
C PHE A 27 20.04 -44.49 7.50
N ILE A 28 19.64 -43.93 8.65
CA ILE A 28 20.38 -42.89 9.38
C ILE A 28 20.67 -43.44 10.79
N PRO A 29 21.93 -43.48 11.27
CA PRO A 29 22.23 -43.93 12.63
C PRO A 29 21.86 -42.88 13.68
N GLN A 30 21.28 -43.37 14.78
CA GLN A 30 20.89 -42.64 15.99
C GLN A 30 22.09 -42.18 16.83
N LEU A 31 21.93 -41.03 17.49
CA LEU A 31 22.57 -40.74 18.79
C LEU A 31 21.47 -40.35 19.80
N ILE A 32 21.48 -41.04 20.94
CA ILE A 32 20.52 -41.03 22.06
C ILE A 32 21.16 -40.21 23.20
N SER A 33 20.49 -39.25 23.87
CA SER A 33 19.81 -39.36 25.18
C SER A 33 20.01 -37.98 25.88
N ASN A 34 19.14 -37.34 26.67
CA ASN A 34 18.29 -37.75 27.79
C ASN A 34 17.15 -36.73 28.04
N ALA A 35 16.05 -37.21 28.63
CA ALA A 35 14.76 -36.54 28.97
C ALA A 35 14.81 -35.73 30.31
N PRO A 36 13.72 -35.18 30.95
CA PRO A 36 12.27 -35.31 30.65
C PRO A 36 11.31 -34.09 30.92
N SER A 37 10.09 -34.24 30.40
CA SER A 37 8.76 -33.85 30.94
C SER A 37 8.27 -32.38 30.90
N SER A 38 7.35 -32.09 29.98
CA SER A 38 6.09 -31.41 30.32
C SER A 38 4.95 -31.78 29.36
N ARG A 39 3.85 -32.23 29.98
CA ARG A 39 2.55 -32.70 29.50
C ARG A 39 2.05 -32.16 28.15
N ILE A 40 1.71 -33.13 27.29
CA ILE A 40 0.91 -32.99 26.07
C ILE A 40 -0.57 -33.01 26.45
N PHE A 41 -1.34 -31.99 26.02
CA PHE A 41 -2.78 -32.12 25.82
C PHE A 41 -3.04 -32.35 24.32
N HIS A 42 -3.55 -33.54 24.01
CA HIS A 42 -4.06 -33.87 22.68
C HIS A 42 -5.44 -33.26 22.48
N SER A 43 -5.66 -32.52 21.40
CA SER A 43 -6.96 -32.46 20.73
C SER A 43 -6.78 -32.81 19.26
N SER A 44 -7.31 -33.97 18.92
CA SER A 44 -7.20 -34.67 17.65
C SER A 44 -7.83 -33.89 16.49
N ILE A 45 -7.05 -33.63 15.44
CA ILE A 45 -7.59 -33.31 14.11
C ILE A 45 -7.68 -34.64 13.34
N PRO A 46 -8.87 -35.04 12.83
CA PRO A 46 -8.97 -36.24 12.03
C PRO A 46 -8.33 -36.01 10.65
N LEU A 47 -7.30 -36.81 10.37
CA LEU A 47 -6.78 -37.04 9.03
C LEU A 47 -7.90 -37.56 8.13
N ASN A 48 -8.33 -36.74 7.16
CA ASN A 48 -9.06 -37.27 6.01
C ASN A 48 -8.27 -37.05 4.71
N ARG A 49 -8.36 -38.09 3.88
CA ARG A 49 -7.41 -38.50 2.85
C ARG A 49 -7.36 -37.57 1.64
N LYS A 50 -6.11 -37.31 1.21
CA LYS A 50 -5.60 -36.95 -0.13
C LYS A 50 -6.62 -36.82 -1.27
N LYS A 51 -6.63 -35.64 -1.91
CA LYS A 51 -6.63 -35.53 -3.38
C LYS A 51 -5.25 -35.06 -3.84
N ALA A 52 -4.75 -35.74 -4.85
CA ALA A 52 -3.40 -35.67 -5.38
C ALA A 52 -3.16 -34.41 -6.22
N GLY A 53 -1.90 -33.93 -6.20
CA GLY A 53 -1.38 -32.97 -7.16
C GLY A 53 -0.81 -31.68 -6.60
N GLU A 54 -0.22 -31.66 -5.40
CA GLU A 54 0.63 -30.51 -5.03
C GLU A 54 2.05 -30.73 -5.55
N ASP A 55 2.34 -29.99 -6.61
CA ASP A 55 3.62 -29.88 -7.27
C ASP A 55 4.67 -29.39 -6.26
N VAL A 56 5.70 -30.20 -6.00
CA VAL A 56 6.78 -29.92 -5.03
C VAL A 56 7.54 -28.62 -5.37
N ASN A 57 7.35 -28.08 -6.58
CA ASN A 57 7.83 -26.77 -7.00
C ASN A 57 7.18 -25.58 -6.27
N THR A 58 5.94 -25.69 -5.75
CA THR A 58 5.23 -24.52 -5.16
C THR A 58 5.85 -23.95 -3.88
N ARG A 59 6.67 -24.72 -3.16
CA ARG A 59 7.32 -24.23 -1.91
C ARG A 59 8.64 -23.49 -2.12
N LEU A 60 9.21 -23.52 -3.33
CA LEU A 60 10.46 -22.82 -3.65
C LEU A 60 10.24 -21.42 -4.26
N TYR A 61 9.02 -21.10 -4.73
CA TYR A 61 8.70 -19.84 -5.43
C TYR A 61 8.29 -18.66 -4.54
N ASP A 62 8.37 -18.81 -3.22
CA ASP A 62 7.66 -17.90 -2.30
C ASP A 62 8.56 -17.06 -1.38
N ALA A 63 9.82 -16.88 -1.75
CA ALA A 63 10.75 -16.00 -1.03
C ALA A 63 10.25 -14.53 -0.93
N ALA A 64 9.32 -14.11 -1.79
CA ALA A 64 8.72 -12.77 -1.80
C ALA A 64 7.28 -12.72 -1.19
N GLY A 65 6.78 -13.83 -0.66
CA GLY A 65 5.47 -13.89 0.00
C GLY A 65 4.31 -13.50 -0.91
N TRP A 66 4.31 -13.97 -2.17
CA TRP A 66 3.26 -13.64 -3.15
C TRP A 66 1.97 -14.41 -2.91
N HIS A 67 2.03 -15.56 -2.22
CA HIS A 67 0.85 -16.32 -1.80
C HIS A 67 -0.08 -15.55 -0.85
N THR A 68 0.44 -14.54 -0.13
CA THR A 68 -0.37 -13.67 0.74
C THR A 68 -0.70 -12.32 0.11
N ALA A 69 -0.28 -12.06 -1.13
CA ALA A 69 -0.56 -10.79 -1.80
C ALA A 69 -2.06 -10.70 -2.14
N PRO A 70 -2.75 -9.58 -1.82
CA PRO A 70 -4.12 -9.38 -2.27
C PRO A 70 -4.21 -9.50 -3.78
N THR A 71 -5.25 -10.19 -4.25
CA THR A 71 -5.42 -10.50 -5.66
C THR A 71 -6.53 -9.65 -6.27
N VAL A 72 -6.29 -9.11 -7.46
CA VAL A 72 -7.29 -8.45 -8.28
C VAL A 72 -7.30 -9.08 -9.66
N SER A 73 -8.49 -9.35 -10.20
CA SER A 73 -8.67 -9.85 -11.56
C SER A 73 -9.19 -8.74 -12.46
N VAL A 74 -8.52 -8.51 -13.59
CA VAL A 74 -8.90 -7.57 -14.64
C VAL A 74 -9.26 -8.34 -15.90
N VAL A 75 -10.52 -8.28 -16.32
CA VAL A 75 -11.04 -8.96 -17.51
C VAL A 75 -11.47 -7.96 -18.56
N CYS A 76 -11.30 -8.30 -19.84
CA CYS A 76 -11.67 -7.43 -20.96
C CYS A 76 -12.56 -8.17 -21.94
N MET A 77 -13.66 -7.54 -22.36
CA MET A 77 -14.48 -8.06 -23.44
C MET A 77 -14.29 -7.21 -24.70
N PRO A 78 -14.10 -7.84 -25.86
CA PRO A 78 -13.97 -7.12 -27.12
C PRO A 78 -15.28 -6.41 -27.49
N PRO A 79 -15.22 -5.42 -28.41
CA PRO A 79 -16.41 -4.77 -28.95
C PRO A 79 -17.38 -5.79 -29.53
N LYS A 80 -18.69 -5.61 -29.30
CA LYS A 80 -19.72 -6.50 -29.83
C LYS A 80 -20.96 -5.72 -30.25
N GLY A 81 -21.44 -5.94 -31.48
CA GLY A 81 -22.72 -5.39 -31.96
C GLY A 81 -22.80 -3.86 -31.93
N GLY A 82 -21.72 -3.16 -32.28
CA GLY A 82 -21.66 -1.69 -32.24
C GLY A 82 -21.37 -1.08 -30.87
N GLN A 83 -21.30 -1.88 -29.80
CA GLN A 83 -20.87 -1.42 -28.48
C GLN A 83 -19.34 -1.41 -28.38
N PRO A 84 -18.73 -0.39 -27.74
CA PRO A 84 -17.29 -0.39 -27.45
C PRO A 84 -16.88 -1.56 -26.56
N ALA A 85 -15.57 -1.83 -26.49
CA ALA A 85 -15.02 -2.80 -25.54
C ALA A 85 -15.38 -2.43 -24.09
N CYS A 86 -15.39 -3.43 -23.21
CA CYS A 86 -15.58 -3.19 -21.78
C CYS A 86 -14.52 -3.91 -20.96
N TYR A 87 -14.28 -3.40 -19.77
CA TYR A 87 -13.36 -3.99 -18.80
C TYR A 87 -14.04 -4.14 -17.44
N GLY A 88 -13.59 -5.16 -16.73
CA GLY A 88 -14.08 -5.51 -15.42
C GLY A 88 -12.93 -5.64 -14.43
N ILE A 89 -13.08 -5.08 -13.24
CA ILE A 89 -12.15 -5.22 -12.12
C ILE A 89 -12.85 -5.97 -11.03
N TYR A 90 -12.27 -7.08 -10.59
CA TYR A 90 -12.87 -7.99 -9.64
C TYR A 90 -11.90 -8.30 -8.50
N TRP A 91 -12.29 -7.90 -7.29
CA TRP A 91 -11.54 -8.12 -6.07
C TRP A 91 -12.04 -9.32 -5.24
N GLY A 92 -13.16 -9.92 -5.64
CA GLY A 92 -13.84 -10.97 -4.90
C GLY A 92 -15.36 -10.77 -4.89
N ASP A 93 -16.10 -11.77 -4.42
CA ASP A 93 -17.56 -11.68 -4.37
C ASP A 93 -18.01 -10.53 -3.45
N ASP A 94 -19.06 -9.82 -3.85
CA ASP A 94 -19.64 -8.67 -3.13
C ASP A 94 -18.67 -7.50 -2.83
N ASP A 95 -17.49 -7.45 -3.45
CA ASP A 95 -16.55 -6.37 -3.19
C ASP A 95 -17.05 -5.04 -3.79
N PRO A 96 -17.18 -3.94 -3.03
CA PRO A 96 -17.70 -2.67 -3.54
C PRO A 96 -16.75 -1.99 -4.54
N MET A 97 -15.51 -2.46 -4.67
CA MET A 97 -14.57 -2.00 -5.70
C MET A 97 -14.67 -2.80 -6.99
N ASN A 98 -15.56 -3.79 -7.03
CA ASN A 98 -15.90 -4.45 -8.27
C ASN A 98 -16.51 -3.43 -9.22
N VAL A 99 -15.93 -3.32 -10.41
CA VAL A 99 -16.32 -2.33 -11.41
C VAL A 99 -16.47 -3.05 -12.73
N LEU A 100 -17.54 -2.74 -13.46
CA LEU A 100 -17.71 -3.09 -14.85
C LEU A 100 -17.97 -1.81 -15.64
N LYS A 101 -17.11 -1.50 -16.61
CA LYS A 101 -17.16 -0.24 -17.37
C LYS A 101 -16.91 -0.48 -18.85
N THR A 102 -17.56 0.34 -19.68
CA THR A 102 -17.33 0.40 -21.12
C THR A 102 -16.31 1.50 -21.41
N VAL A 103 -15.38 1.26 -22.34
CA VAL A 103 -14.41 2.28 -22.75
C VAL A 103 -15.09 3.38 -23.58
N SER A 104 -14.43 4.53 -23.68
CA SER A 104 -14.93 5.65 -24.48
C SER A 104 -15.22 5.21 -25.93
N PRO A 105 -16.34 5.67 -26.54
CA PRO A 105 -16.61 5.46 -27.96
C PRO A 105 -15.50 5.99 -28.88
N SER A 106 -14.71 6.98 -28.44
CA SER A 106 -13.57 7.52 -29.20
C SER A 106 -12.37 6.57 -29.26
N ARG A 107 -12.27 5.60 -28.34
CA ARG A 107 -11.17 4.63 -28.24
C ARG A 107 -11.73 3.23 -27.97
N PRO A 108 -12.55 2.67 -28.89
CA PRO A 108 -13.48 1.60 -28.56
C PRO A 108 -12.85 0.21 -28.43
N ASN A 109 -11.53 0.06 -28.56
CA ASN A 109 -10.89 -1.26 -28.73
C ASN A 109 -10.49 -1.92 -27.39
N THR A 110 -10.19 -3.22 -27.47
CA THR A 110 -9.83 -4.05 -26.30
C THR A 110 -8.51 -3.64 -25.63
N PHE A 111 -7.60 -2.99 -26.37
CA PHE A 111 -6.33 -2.54 -25.81
C PHE A 111 -6.55 -1.42 -24.79
N HIS A 112 -7.37 -0.42 -25.15
CA HIS A 112 -7.76 0.65 -24.23
C HIS A 112 -8.51 0.10 -23.01
N ALA A 113 -9.40 -0.89 -23.22
CA ALA A 113 -10.09 -1.55 -22.12
C ALA A 113 -9.11 -2.25 -21.16
N SER A 114 -8.09 -2.90 -21.71
CA SER A 114 -7.05 -3.58 -20.92
C SER A 114 -6.25 -2.59 -20.07
N ILE A 115 -5.76 -1.50 -20.67
CA ILE A 115 -4.98 -0.51 -19.92
C ILE A 115 -5.85 0.21 -18.88
N ASP A 116 -7.03 0.69 -19.26
CA ASP A 116 -7.93 1.41 -18.34
C ASP A 116 -8.30 0.55 -17.14
N GLY A 117 -8.61 -0.74 -17.38
CA GLY A 117 -8.90 -1.70 -16.33
C GLY A 117 -7.73 -1.92 -15.38
N VAL A 118 -6.52 -2.09 -15.91
CA VAL A 118 -5.31 -2.26 -15.09
C VAL A 118 -4.98 -0.98 -14.32
N LEU A 119 -5.00 0.18 -14.96
CA LEU A 119 -4.75 1.47 -14.31
C LEU A 119 -5.72 1.70 -13.15
N LEU A 120 -7.01 1.44 -13.37
CA LEU A 120 -8.01 1.59 -12.31
C LEU A 120 -7.82 0.55 -11.19
N ALA A 121 -7.45 -0.70 -11.52
CA ALA A 121 -7.15 -1.73 -10.52
C ALA A 121 -5.93 -1.35 -9.67
N LEU A 122 -4.87 -0.84 -10.28
CA LEU A 122 -3.67 -0.36 -9.58
C LEU A 122 -3.97 0.87 -8.72
N ARG A 123 -4.78 1.82 -9.22
CA ARG A 123 -5.24 2.97 -8.41
C ARG A 123 -6.06 2.53 -7.20
N GLN A 124 -6.96 1.56 -7.36
CA GLN A 124 -7.71 0.96 -6.25
C GLN A 124 -6.76 0.27 -5.26
N ALA A 125 -5.80 -0.52 -5.75
CA ALA A 125 -4.81 -1.20 -4.90
C ALA A 125 -3.99 -0.20 -4.07
N LEU A 126 -3.36 0.77 -4.73
CA LEU A 126 -2.43 1.71 -4.12
C LEU A 126 -3.14 2.71 -3.20
N HIS A 127 -4.26 3.27 -3.65
CA HIS A 127 -4.84 4.41 -2.96
C HIS A 127 -6.06 4.09 -2.11
N GLU A 128 -6.86 3.09 -2.48
CA GLU A 128 -8.03 2.72 -1.67
C GLU A 128 -7.68 1.66 -0.64
N ARG A 129 -6.99 0.60 -1.08
CA ARG A 129 -6.59 -0.52 -0.22
C ARG A 129 -5.26 -0.27 0.49
N LYS A 130 -4.53 0.79 0.09
CA LYS A 130 -3.21 1.14 0.65
C LYS A 130 -2.23 -0.03 0.57
N LEU A 131 -2.29 -0.79 -0.53
CA LEU A 131 -1.41 -1.92 -0.77
C LEU A 131 -0.07 -1.43 -1.31
N ASP A 132 0.99 -2.03 -0.79
CA ASP A 132 2.36 -1.93 -1.29
C ASP A 132 2.64 -2.95 -2.39
N LYS A 133 1.91 -4.08 -2.39
CA LYS A 133 1.97 -5.11 -3.43
C LYS A 133 0.62 -5.71 -3.80
N VAL A 134 0.46 -6.14 -5.06
CA VAL A 134 -0.77 -6.76 -5.57
C VAL A 134 -0.47 -7.86 -6.60
N LEU A 135 -1.18 -8.98 -6.49
CA LEU A 135 -1.22 -10.00 -7.54
C LEU A 135 -2.31 -9.61 -8.55
N LEU A 136 -1.93 -9.15 -9.73
CA LEU A 136 -2.85 -8.73 -10.78
C LEU A 136 -3.03 -9.85 -11.78
N ARG A 137 -4.22 -10.44 -11.80
CA ARG A 137 -4.61 -11.43 -12.80
C ARG A 137 -5.23 -10.72 -13.99
N THR A 138 -4.79 -11.01 -15.21
CA THR A 138 -5.42 -10.49 -16.43
C THR A 138 -5.49 -11.53 -17.55
N ASP A 139 -6.43 -11.33 -18.47
CA ASP A 139 -6.57 -12.09 -19.72
C ASP A 139 -5.79 -11.46 -20.89
N SER A 140 -5.22 -10.27 -20.70
CA SER A 140 -4.48 -9.53 -21.74
C SER A 140 -2.99 -9.88 -21.75
N GLU A 141 -2.60 -10.92 -22.50
CA GLU A 141 -1.20 -11.31 -22.67
C GLU A 141 -0.32 -10.19 -23.26
N TYR A 142 -0.92 -9.35 -24.12
CA TYR A 142 -0.22 -8.19 -24.70
C TYR A 142 0.16 -7.17 -23.62
N LEU A 143 -0.77 -6.83 -22.73
CA LEU A 143 -0.53 -5.89 -21.65
C LEU A 143 0.54 -6.40 -20.70
N VAL A 144 0.52 -7.69 -20.36
CA VAL A 144 1.56 -8.31 -19.52
C VAL A 144 2.93 -8.14 -20.17
N LYS A 145 3.09 -8.43 -21.46
CA LYS A 145 4.36 -8.23 -22.19
C LYS A 145 4.82 -6.79 -22.19
N CYS A 146 3.89 -5.84 -22.42
CA CYS A 146 4.19 -4.42 -22.29
C CYS A 146 4.76 -4.10 -20.91
N ALA A 147 4.03 -4.47 -19.86
CA ALA A 147 4.35 -4.17 -18.46
C ALA A 147 5.67 -4.80 -17.99
N THR A 148 5.94 -6.06 -18.35
CA THR A 148 7.09 -6.81 -17.81
C THR A 148 8.35 -6.68 -18.64
N SER A 149 8.24 -6.44 -19.95
CA SER A 149 9.35 -6.63 -20.88
C SER A 149 9.67 -5.42 -21.76
N HIS A 150 8.70 -4.54 -22.02
CA HIS A 150 8.90 -3.44 -22.97
C HIS A 150 9.01 -2.06 -22.33
N LEU A 151 8.30 -1.81 -21.22
CA LEU A 151 8.28 -0.49 -20.58
C LEU A 151 9.68 0.00 -20.17
N SER A 152 10.53 -0.88 -19.62
CA SER A 152 11.90 -0.52 -19.23
C SER A 152 12.74 -0.03 -20.42
N HIS A 153 12.64 -0.70 -21.56
CA HIS A 153 13.33 -0.34 -22.79
C HIS A 153 12.77 0.94 -23.42
N TRP A 154 11.44 1.08 -23.45
CA TRP A 154 10.80 2.28 -23.99
C TRP A 154 11.06 3.51 -23.13
N ARG A 155 11.07 3.38 -21.80
CA ARG A 155 11.47 4.47 -20.88
C ARG A 155 12.87 4.98 -21.20
N ALA A 156 13.84 4.07 -21.39
CA ALA A 156 15.22 4.43 -21.71
C ALA A 156 15.35 5.17 -23.06
N ASN A 157 14.51 4.82 -24.03
CA ASN A 157 14.55 5.39 -25.39
C ASN A 157 13.48 6.48 -25.63
N GLY A 158 12.89 7.05 -24.58
CA GLY A 158 11.89 8.14 -24.69
C GLY A 158 10.58 7.75 -25.39
N TYR A 159 10.20 6.47 -25.30
CA TYR A 159 9.04 5.84 -25.94
C TYR A 159 9.05 5.92 -27.47
N LYS A 160 10.24 5.72 -28.07
CA LYS A 160 10.43 5.65 -29.52
C LYS A 160 10.70 4.22 -29.99
N LYS A 161 10.22 3.90 -31.19
CA LYS A 161 10.52 2.68 -31.96
C LYS A 161 11.89 2.83 -32.67
N LYS A 162 12.41 1.73 -33.22
CA LYS A 162 13.69 1.72 -33.97
C LYS A 162 13.68 2.60 -35.23
N ASP A 163 12.50 2.85 -35.78
CA ASP A 163 12.26 3.73 -36.93
C ASP A 163 12.23 5.23 -36.54
N GLY A 164 12.38 5.56 -35.24
CA GLY A 164 12.33 6.92 -34.71
C GLY A 164 10.93 7.43 -34.39
N GLU A 165 9.88 6.69 -34.77
CA GLU A 165 8.49 7.07 -34.47
C GLU A 165 8.14 6.77 -33.02
N SER A 166 7.13 7.47 -32.48
CA SER A 166 6.61 7.16 -31.14
C SER A 166 5.92 5.79 -31.11
N VAL A 167 6.03 5.10 -29.97
CA VAL A 167 5.27 3.87 -29.72
C VAL A 167 3.77 4.20 -29.74
N LYS A 168 2.96 3.34 -30.38
CA LYS A 168 1.49 3.52 -30.40
C LYS A 168 0.94 3.54 -28.98
N ASN A 169 0.00 4.45 -28.70
CA ASN A 169 -0.60 4.65 -27.38
C ASN A 169 0.43 4.99 -26.28
N LYS A 170 1.44 5.81 -26.64
CA LYS A 170 2.51 6.24 -25.74
C LYS A 170 1.99 6.77 -24.39
N GLU A 171 0.98 7.64 -24.41
CA GLU A 171 0.41 8.26 -23.20
C GLU A 171 -0.12 7.20 -22.22
N ASP A 172 -0.96 6.28 -22.70
CA ASP A 172 -1.50 5.18 -21.90
C ASP A 172 -0.39 4.29 -21.29
N LEU A 173 0.69 4.06 -22.05
CA LEU A 173 1.84 3.27 -21.60
C LEU A 173 2.70 4.03 -20.59
N GLN A 174 2.80 5.36 -20.69
CA GLN A 174 3.47 6.20 -19.70
C GLN A 174 2.70 6.20 -18.37
N ASP A 175 1.37 6.30 -18.42
CA ASP A 175 0.53 6.21 -17.23
C ASP A 175 0.66 4.85 -16.54
N LEU A 176 0.67 3.77 -17.32
CA LEU A 176 0.88 2.42 -16.80
C LEU A 176 2.24 2.30 -16.12
N ASP A 177 3.29 2.81 -16.75
CA ASP A 177 4.66 2.77 -16.24
C ASP A 177 4.83 3.57 -14.94
N ASN A 178 4.24 4.78 -14.89
CA ASN A 178 4.20 5.62 -13.69
C ASN A 178 3.48 4.92 -12.53
N MET A 179 2.38 4.21 -12.81
CA MET A 179 1.62 3.51 -11.79
C MET A 179 2.37 2.27 -11.28
N LEU A 180 2.98 1.50 -12.18
CA LEU A 180 3.78 0.33 -11.83
C LEU A 180 5.05 0.70 -11.04
N SER A 181 5.53 1.93 -11.13
CA SER A 181 6.65 2.41 -10.32
C SER A 181 6.30 2.64 -8.83
N GLN A 182 5.00 2.72 -8.51
CA GLN A 182 4.49 3.08 -7.17
C GLN A 182 3.99 1.88 -6.35
N ILE A 183 3.76 0.73 -6.98
CA ILE A 183 3.24 -0.48 -6.34
C ILE A 183 3.94 -1.72 -6.90
N GLU A 184 4.29 -2.68 -6.05
CA GLU A 184 4.88 -3.95 -6.51
C GLU A 184 3.79 -4.84 -7.12
N VAL A 185 3.92 -5.18 -8.40
CA VAL A 185 2.91 -5.96 -9.13
C VAL A 185 3.50 -7.25 -9.65
N LYS A 186 2.82 -8.37 -9.35
CA LYS A 186 3.03 -9.63 -10.06
C LYS A 186 1.85 -9.87 -10.97
N PHE A 187 2.13 -10.08 -12.25
CA PHE A 187 1.12 -10.47 -13.22
C PHE A 187 0.91 -11.98 -13.20
N ASP A 188 -0.35 -12.39 -13.28
CA ASP A 188 -0.76 -13.78 -13.35
C ASP A 188 -1.90 -13.94 -14.38
N LYS A 189 -2.08 -15.15 -14.91
CA LYS A 189 -3.08 -15.41 -15.95
C LYS A 189 -4.44 -15.68 -15.31
N ILE A 190 -5.50 -15.09 -15.86
CA ILE A 190 -6.86 -15.48 -15.48
C ILE A 190 -7.21 -16.82 -16.14
N GLU A 191 -7.65 -17.79 -15.34
CA GLU A 191 -8.09 -19.11 -15.81
C GLU A 191 -9.41 -19.04 -16.59
N SER A 192 -10.39 -18.29 -16.08
CA SER A 192 -11.73 -18.17 -16.69
C SER A 192 -12.21 -16.70 -16.72
N PRO A 193 -11.81 -15.92 -17.75
CA PRO A 193 -12.21 -14.51 -17.85
C PRO A 193 -13.72 -14.32 -17.97
N ILE A 194 -14.40 -15.24 -18.67
CA ILE A 194 -15.86 -15.21 -18.86
C ILE A 194 -16.60 -15.40 -17.53
N GLU A 195 -16.10 -16.27 -16.64
CA GLU A 195 -16.72 -16.46 -15.33
C GLU A 195 -16.60 -15.22 -14.46
N VAL A 196 -15.41 -14.61 -14.40
CA VAL A 196 -15.19 -13.35 -13.68
C VAL A 196 -16.05 -12.23 -14.26
N PHE A 197 -16.15 -12.15 -15.60
CA PHE A 197 -17.03 -11.19 -16.27
C PHE A 197 -18.50 -11.42 -15.91
N ASN A 198 -18.97 -12.66 -15.88
CA ASN A 198 -20.34 -12.99 -15.49
C ASN A 198 -20.59 -12.66 -14.01
N LYS A 199 -19.63 -12.94 -13.11
CA LYS A 199 -19.70 -12.51 -11.70
C LYS A 199 -19.81 -11.00 -11.59
N LEU A 200 -19.02 -10.25 -12.34
CA LEU A 200 -19.09 -8.79 -12.38
C LEU A 200 -20.40 -8.29 -12.96
N LYS A 201 -20.89 -8.88 -14.05
CA LYS A 201 -22.19 -8.53 -14.65
C LYS A 201 -23.34 -8.85 -13.72
N ASN A 202 -23.25 -9.97 -13.00
CA ASN A 202 -24.21 -10.37 -11.98
C ASN A 202 -24.06 -9.58 -10.68
N ALA A 203 -22.90 -8.96 -10.40
CA ALA A 203 -22.65 -8.08 -9.27
C ALA A 203 -23.03 -6.62 -9.57
N SER A 204 -22.82 -6.13 -10.80
CA SER A 204 -23.49 -4.92 -11.28
C SER A 204 -25.00 -5.12 -11.34
N ASN A 205 -25.44 -6.37 -11.56
CA ASN A 205 -26.82 -6.82 -11.36
C ASN A 205 -27.04 -7.48 -9.97
N THR A 206 -26.17 -7.26 -8.96
CA THR A 206 -26.54 -7.56 -7.58
C THR A 206 -27.47 -6.45 -7.19
N ASN A 207 -28.68 -6.55 -7.71
CA ASN A 207 -29.83 -5.77 -7.34
C ASN A 207 -29.84 -5.79 -5.83
N VAL A 208 -29.36 -4.72 -5.20
CA VAL A 208 -30.02 -4.29 -3.99
C VAL A 208 -31.47 -4.26 -4.42
N ASN A 209 -32.30 -5.15 -3.87
CA ASN A 209 -33.68 -5.23 -4.29
C ASN A 209 -34.33 -3.93 -3.82
N VAL A 210 -34.28 -2.91 -4.68
CA VAL A 210 -34.72 -1.56 -4.34
C VAL A 210 -36.20 -1.61 -3.99
N GLU A 211 -36.97 -2.46 -4.67
CA GLU A 211 -38.36 -2.72 -4.33
C GLU A 211 -38.50 -3.29 -2.91
N GLU A 212 -37.64 -4.21 -2.47
CA GLU A 212 -37.65 -4.71 -1.09
C GLU A 212 -37.29 -3.62 -0.05
N ILE A 213 -36.33 -2.74 -0.36
CA ILE A 213 -36.00 -1.59 0.49
C ILE A 213 -37.20 -0.63 0.57
N LEU A 214 -37.81 -0.32 -0.58
CA LEU A 214 -38.96 0.59 -0.68
C LEU A 214 -40.22 0.02 -0.02
N ASN A 215 -40.35 -1.32 0.04
CA ASN A 215 -41.47 -2.01 0.67
C ASN A 215 -41.24 -2.32 2.16
N ASN A 216 -40.10 -1.91 2.74
CA ASN A 216 -39.77 -2.13 4.15
C ASN A 216 -39.57 -0.78 4.88
N SER A 217 -39.41 -0.86 6.19
CA SER A 217 -39.04 0.24 7.11
C SER A 217 -37.74 0.99 6.78
N ASP A 218 -37.04 0.63 5.70
CA ASP A 218 -35.84 1.32 5.25
C ASP A 218 -36.12 2.47 4.30
N ALA A 219 -37.31 2.51 3.70
CA ALA A 219 -37.73 3.63 2.87
C ALA A 219 -37.82 4.90 3.71
N TYR A 220 -37.65 6.05 3.06
CA TYR A 220 -37.91 7.36 3.67
C TYR A 220 -39.27 7.37 4.38
N ASP A 221 -39.25 7.66 5.69
CA ASP A 221 -40.46 7.80 6.51
C ASP A 221 -40.82 9.29 6.63
N PRO A 222 -41.88 9.75 5.96
CA PRO A 222 -42.33 11.14 6.05
C PRO A 222 -43.01 11.46 7.39
N SER A 223 -43.33 10.45 8.20
CA SER A 223 -43.97 10.59 9.51
C SER A 223 -42.99 10.54 10.68
N PHE A 224 -41.68 10.53 10.39
CA PHE A 224 -40.62 10.47 11.40
C PHE A 224 -40.68 11.66 12.37
N ASP A 225 -40.82 11.36 13.67
CA ASP A 225 -40.87 12.35 14.76
C ASP A 225 -39.45 12.75 15.19
N GLY A 226 -38.80 13.57 14.36
CA GLY A 226 -37.45 14.08 14.61
C GLY A 226 -36.93 14.92 13.44
N GLN A 227 -35.63 15.19 13.43
CA GLN A 227 -35.01 15.96 12.35
C GLN A 227 -34.65 15.05 11.17
N THR A 228 -35.31 15.25 10.04
CA THR A 228 -34.92 14.62 8.77
C THR A 228 -33.81 15.42 8.09
N VAL A 229 -32.77 14.72 7.63
CA VAL A 229 -31.64 15.30 6.89
C VAL A 229 -31.45 14.53 5.59
N PHE A 230 -31.51 15.23 4.47
CA PHE A 230 -31.29 14.69 3.14
C PHE A 230 -29.84 14.88 2.74
N VAL A 231 -29.21 13.80 2.28
CA VAL A 231 -27.81 13.79 1.85
C VAL A 231 -27.71 13.27 0.43
N HIS A 232 -26.95 13.97 -0.40
CA HIS A 232 -26.58 13.53 -1.74
C HIS A 232 -25.09 13.73 -1.99
N GLY A 233 -24.48 12.83 -2.77
CA GLY A 233 -23.12 12.97 -3.26
C GLY A 233 -23.11 13.32 -4.74
N LYS A 234 -22.09 14.03 -5.19
CA LYS A 234 -21.84 14.29 -6.61
C LYS A 234 -20.41 13.96 -6.96
N TYR A 235 -20.22 13.38 -8.15
CA TYR A 235 -18.92 13.08 -8.73
C TYR A 235 -18.86 13.69 -10.13
N LEU A 236 -17.72 14.31 -10.45
CA LEU A 236 -17.44 14.91 -11.74
C LEU A 236 -16.08 14.42 -12.24
N GLU A 237 -16.05 14.01 -13.50
CA GLU A 237 -14.84 13.70 -14.25
C GLU A 237 -14.78 14.70 -15.41
N LYS A 238 -13.89 15.69 -15.33
CA LYS A 238 -13.70 16.67 -16.41
C LYS A 238 -12.54 16.22 -17.30
N ASN A 239 -12.80 16.15 -18.60
CA ASN A 239 -11.75 16.24 -19.62
C ASN A 239 -11.62 17.72 -19.94
N ASP A 240 -10.53 18.36 -19.51
CA ASP A 240 -10.28 19.76 -19.82
C ASP A 240 -9.09 19.85 -20.77
N ASP A 241 -9.37 20.09 -22.05
CA ASP A 241 -8.37 20.23 -23.11
C ASP A 241 -7.55 21.54 -22.99
N SER A 242 -7.87 22.41 -22.01
CA SER A 242 -7.22 23.71 -21.82
C SER A 242 -6.02 23.70 -20.86
N TYR A 243 -5.85 22.63 -20.10
CA TYR A 243 -4.70 22.43 -19.22
C TYR A 243 -3.91 21.21 -19.67
N VAL A 244 -2.62 21.41 -19.87
CA VAL A 244 -1.67 20.39 -20.30
C VAL A 244 -1.59 19.27 -19.25
N GLY A 245 -2.40 18.23 -19.38
CA GLY A 245 -2.01 16.87 -18.98
C GLY A 245 -2.63 16.18 -17.76
N GLU A 246 -3.73 16.61 -17.14
CA GLU A 246 -4.36 15.79 -16.08
C GLU A 246 -5.90 15.72 -16.15
N HIS A 247 -6.46 14.50 -16.25
CA HIS A 247 -7.89 14.24 -16.00
C HIS A 247 -8.21 14.56 -14.54
N PHE A 248 -8.83 15.70 -14.25
CA PHE A 248 -9.17 16.07 -12.88
C PHE A 248 -10.52 15.50 -12.46
N LYS A 249 -10.51 14.70 -11.39
CA LYS A 249 -11.71 14.10 -10.78
C LYS A 249 -12.08 14.86 -9.52
N MET A 250 -13.35 15.13 -9.34
CA MET A 250 -13.88 15.88 -8.21
C MET A 250 -15.07 15.16 -7.62
N ALA A 251 -15.25 15.30 -6.31
CA ALA A 251 -16.45 14.86 -5.63
C ALA A 251 -16.85 15.86 -4.56
N ALA A 252 -18.14 15.95 -4.34
CA ALA A 252 -18.77 16.88 -3.42
C ALA A 252 -20.01 16.26 -2.81
N TYR A 253 -20.51 16.84 -1.73
CA TYR A 253 -21.73 16.40 -1.06
C TYR A 253 -22.59 17.61 -0.72
N GLY A 254 -23.89 17.36 -0.61
CA GLY A 254 -24.87 18.34 -0.17
C GLY A 254 -25.68 17.76 0.98
N VAL A 255 -25.89 18.57 2.01
CA VAL A 255 -26.65 18.21 3.21
C VAL A 255 -27.78 19.23 3.37
N CYS A 256 -29.03 18.75 3.43
CA CYS A 256 -30.21 19.58 3.60
C CYS A 256 -31.03 19.12 4.82
N PHE A 257 -31.26 20.02 5.77
CA PHE A 257 -32.05 19.79 6.97
C PHE A 257 -33.49 20.23 6.72
N GLN A 258 -34.41 19.26 6.72
CA GLN A 258 -35.83 19.53 6.50
C GLN A 258 -36.37 20.54 7.51
N GLY A 259 -37.01 21.60 7.01
CA GLY A 259 -37.56 22.68 7.84
C GLY A 259 -36.53 23.65 8.45
N ASN A 260 -35.22 23.36 8.35
CA ASN A 260 -34.16 24.14 8.97
C ASN A 260 -33.07 24.54 7.96
N LYS A 261 -33.46 25.28 6.93
CA LYS A 261 -32.59 25.67 5.80
C LYS A 261 -31.29 26.37 6.19
N GLN A 262 -31.25 27.02 7.36
CA GLN A 262 -30.03 27.66 7.88
C GLN A 262 -28.92 26.67 8.24
N PHE A 263 -29.26 25.38 8.37
CA PHE A 263 -28.31 24.29 8.62
C PHE A 263 -27.90 23.56 7.34
N ASP A 264 -28.44 23.96 6.18
CA ASP A 264 -28.06 23.38 4.90
C ASP A 264 -26.63 23.79 4.55
N PHE A 265 -25.82 22.84 4.09
CA PHE A 265 -24.48 23.16 3.63
C PHE A 265 -24.00 22.23 2.50
N PRO A 266 -23.25 22.79 1.54
CA PRO A 266 -22.48 22.02 0.57
C PRO A 266 -21.06 21.76 1.09
N GLY A 267 -20.36 20.80 0.52
CA GLY A 267 -18.94 20.62 0.79
C GLY A 267 -18.19 19.86 -0.29
N ARG A 268 -16.92 20.23 -0.51
CA ARG A 268 -16.03 19.50 -1.40
C ARG A 268 -15.35 18.36 -0.64
N MET A 269 -15.32 17.17 -1.22
CA MET A 269 -14.57 16.04 -0.67
C MET A 269 -13.12 16.13 -1.14
N GLY A 270 -12.16 16.17 -0.22
CA GLY A 270 -10.73 16.18 -0.56
C GLY A 270 -9.99 14.85 -0.33
N LYS A 271 -10.69 13.82 0.18
CA LYS A 271 -10.08 12.50 0.40
C LYS A 271 -10.15 11.62 -0.84
N PHE A 272 -9.01 11.46 -1.50
CA PHE A 272 -8.85 10.54 -2.62
C PHE A 272 -9.16 9.07 -2.23
N PRO A 273 -9.75 8.28 -3.15
CA PRO A 273 -10.24 8.67 -4.47
C PRO A 273 -11.62 9.30 -4.44
N TYR A 274 -11.88 10.08 -5.49
CA TYR A 274 -13.16 10.72 -5.74
C TYR A 274 -14.14 9.70 -6.33
N THR A 275 -15.14 9.28 -5.56
CA THR A 275 -16.24 8.41 -6.03
C THR A 275 -17.57 8.92 -5.50
N LEU A 276 -18.66 8.64 -6.23
CA LEU A 276 -20.01 9.02 -5.82
C LEU A 276 -20.36 8.46 -4.43
N PHE A 277 -20.10 7.16 -4.23
CA PHE A 277 -20.39 6.49 -2.96
C PHE A 277 -19.62 7.11 -1.78
N ARG A 278 -18.34 7.44 -1.97
CA ARG A 278 -17.53 8.07 -0.92
C ARG A 278 -17.99 9.49 -0.62
N ALA A 279 -18.46 10.21 -1.64
CA ALA A 279 -19.07 11.53 -1.48
C ALA A 279 -20.35 11.45 -0.64
N GLN A 280 -21.22 10.46 -0.90
CA GLN A 280 -22.41 10.17 -0.09
C GLN A 280 -22.04 9.87 1.37
N LEU A 281 -21.06 9.00 1.61
CA LEU A 281 -20.57 8.69 2.97
C LEU A 281 -20.01 9.93 3.68
N PHE A 282 -19.31 10.79 2.96
CA PHE A 282 -18.78 12.04 3.50
C PHE A 282 -19.90 13.01 3.89
N GLY A 283 -20.92 13.15 3.04
CA GLY A 283 -22.10 13.95 3.37
C GLY A 283 -22.79 13.46 4.64
N ILE A 284 -22.96 12.14 4.79
CA ILE A 284 -23.55 11.54 6.00
C ILE A 284 -22.68 11.85 7.22
N LEU A 285 -21.37 11.63 7.12
CA LEU A 285 -20.43 11.92 8.20
C LEU A 285 -20.49 13.39 8.63
N LYS A 286 -20.48 14.31 7.68
CA LYS A 286 -20.48 15.76 7.95
C LYS A 286 -21.83 16.22 8.52
N ALA A 287 -22.94 15.66 8.05
CA ALA A 287 -24.27 15.89 8.63
C ALA A 287 -24.30 15.49 10.11
N LEU A 288 -23.77 14.31 10.45
CA LEU A 288 -23.70 13.84 11.84
C LEU A 288 -22.74 14.66 12.70
N GLN A 289 -21.59 15.07 12.16
CA GLN A 289 -20.65 15.96 12.87
C GLN A 289 -21.30 17.31 13.19
N PHE A 290 -22.00 17.90 12.23
CA PHE A 290 -22.75 19.14 12.42
C PHE A 290 -23.86 18.97 13.48
N ALA A 291 -24.62 17.88 13.40
CA ALA A 291 -25.64 17.56 14.39
C ALA A 291 -25.06 17.39 15.81
N ASN A 292 -23.83 16.85 15.93
CA ASN A 292 -23.16 16.68 17.22
C ASN A 292 -22.54 17.97 17.77
N SER A 293 -22.16 18.94 16.92
CA SER A 293 -21.59 20.22 17.37
C SER A 293 -22.65 21.20 17.85
N GLU A 294 -23.85 21.18 17.24
CA GLU A 294 -24.98 22.06 17.61
C GLU A 294 -25.83 21.52 18.78
N SER A 295 -25.27 20.58 19.56
CA SER A 295 -25.93 19.56 20.41
C SER A 295 -26.43 20.04 21.78
N PRO A 296 -27.53 20.81 21.82
CA PRO A 296 -28.54 20.43 22.82
C PRO A 296 -29.96 20.21 22.29
N LYS A 297 -30.31 20.68 21.08
CA LYS A 297 -31.71 20.76 20.63
C LYS A 297 -32.21 19.59 19.78
N LEU A 298 -31.32 18.81 19.16
CA LEU A 298 -31.68 17.75 18.22
C LEU A 298 -30.93 16.47 18.60
N LYS A 299 -31.64 15.43 19.04
CA LYS A 299 -31.07 14.13 19.41
C LYS A 299 -31.64 12.96 18.61
N ASN A 300 -32.74 13.16 17.90
CA ASN A 300 -33.42 12.15 17.11
C ASN A 300 -33.40 12.54 15.63
N PHE A 301 -32.72 11.74 14.80
CA PHE A 301 -32.47 12.07 13.40
C PHE A 301 -32.86 10.95 12.44
N GLN A 302 -33.28 11.35 11.26
CA GLN A 302 -33.42 10.49 10.11
C GLN A 302 -32.51 10.98 8.99
N ILE A 303 -31.45 10.24 8.70
CA ILE A 303 -30.58 10.52 7.56
C ILE A 303 -31.12 9.79 6.34
N VAL A 304 -31.53 10.55 5.33
CA VAL A 304 -32.07 10.06 4.06
C VAL A 304 -31.00 10.19 2.98
N CYS A 305 -30.64 9.09 2.31
CA CYS A 305 -29.68 9.09 1.21
C CYS A 305 -30.15 8.21 0.05
N ASP A 306 -29.54 8.40 -1.11
CA ASP A 306 -29.82 7.68 -2.36
C ASP A 306 -28.87 6.52 -2.65
N SER A 307 -28.17 6.05 -1.62
CA SER A 307 -27.27 4.92 -1.76
C SER A 307 -27.92 3.63 -1.26
N PRO A 308 -28.46 2.77 -2.15
CA PRO A 308 -29.03 1.49 -1.73
C PRO A 308 -27.95 0.56 -1.16
N ILE A 309 -26.71 0.73 -1.62
CA ILE A 309 -25.51 0.02 -1.15
C ILE A 309 -25.22 0.37 0.32
N PHE A 310 -25.34 1.64 0.70
CA PHE A 310 -25.15 2.07 2.07
C PHE A 310 -26.13 1.36 3.01
N VAL A 311 -27.43 1.39 2.68
CA VAL A 311 -28.49 0.78 3.50
C VAL A 311 -28.29 -0.74 3.62
N LYS A 312 -27.97 -1.42 2.52
CA LYS A 312 -27.64 -2.87 2.53
C LYS A 312 -26.50 -3.18 3.50
N TYR A 313 -25.37 -2.48 3.42
CA TYR A 313 -24.21 -2.79 4.25
C TYR A 313 -24.33 -2.31 5.69
N TYR A 314 -25.06 -1.22 5.93
CA TYR A 314 -25.42 -0.79 7.28
C TYR A 314 -26.11 -1.92 8.05
N LYS A 315 -27.13 -2.54 7.43
CA LYS A 315 -27.84 -3.68 8.02
C LYS A 315 -26.97 -4.92 8.26
N LYS A 316 -25.97 -5.14 7.40
CA LYS A 316 -25.02 -6.25 7.54
C LYS A 316 -23.86 -5.94 8.50
N GLY A 317 -23.91 -4.83 9.25
CA GLY A 317 -22.84 -4.42 10.14
C GLY A 317 -21.51 -4.16 9.41
N TRP A 318 -21.59 -3.72 8.15
CA TRP A 318 -20.46 -3.43 7.27
C TRP A 318 -19.46 -4.57 7.08
N LYS A 319 -19.99 -5.78 7.10
CA LYS A 319 -19.25 -7.00 6.77
C LYS A 319 -19.70 -7.55 5.42
N LYS A 320 -18.74 -8.09 4.69
CA LYS A 320 -18.96 -8.94 3.51
C LYS A 320 -19.47 -10.31 3.95
N SER A 321 -19.89 -11.12 2.98
CA SER A 321 -20.30 -12.51 3.19
C SER A 321 -19.20 -13.38 3.81
N ASN A 322 -17.93 -13.11 3.49
CA ASN A 322 -16.77 -13.77 4.08
C ASN A 322 -16.37 -13.24 5.49
N GLY A 323 -17.13 -12.30 6.06
CA GLY A 323 -16.88 -11.71 7.38
C GLY A 323 -15.87 -10.56 7.41
N GLU A 324 -15.17 -10.29 6.30
CA GLU A 324 -14.25 -9.16 6.20
C GLU A 324 -15.01 -7.83 6.15
N PRO A 325 -14.40 -6.72 6.60
CA PRO A 325 -15.02 -5.41 6.47
C PRO A 325 -15.16 -4.97 5.01
N VAL A 326 -16.25 -4.28 4.71
CA VAL A 326 -16.51 -3.63 3.42
C VAL A 326 -15.56 -2.42 3.26
N ALA A 327 -15.23 -2.04 2.01
CA ALA A 327 -14.39 -0.87 1.75
C ALA A 327 -14.96 0.41 2.38
N ASN A 328 -14.11 1.42 2.61
CA ASN A 328 -14.46 2.64 3.36
C ASN A 328 -14.78 2.41 4.86
N ASN A 329 -14.42 1.25 5.43
CA ASN A 329 -14.64 0.92 6.85
C ASN A 329 -14.23 2.04 7.83
N PHE A 330 -13.18 2.82 7.52
CA PHE A 330 -12.76 3.95 8.37
C PHE A 330 -13.78 5.10 8.43
N LEU A 331 -14.52 5.39 7.35
CA LEU A 331 -15.62 6.36 7.35
C LEU A 331 -16.80 5.79 8.11
N TYR A 332 -17.12 4.52 7.87
CA TYR A 332 -18.22 3.87 8.56
C TYR A 332 -18.04 3.85 10.08
N LYS A 333 -16.86 3.48 10.59
CA LYS A 333 -16.59 3.50 12.03
C LYS A 333 -16.83 4.88 12.66
N GLN A 334 -16.56 5.96 11.93
CA GLN A 334 -16.86 7.32 12.39
C GLN A 334 -18.36 7.62 12.34
N ILE A 335 -19.04 7.22 11.26
CA ILE A 335 -20.49 7.36 11.11
C ILE A 335 -21.22 6.61 12.23
N VAL A 336 -20.89 5.35 12.51
CA VAL A 336 -21.48 4.56 13.61
C VAL A 336 -21.24 5.22 14.95
N LYS A 337 -19.99 5.61 15.23
CA LYS A 337 -19.66 6.25 16.50
C LYS A 337 -20.55 7.48 16.75
N LEU A 338 -20.73 8.33 15.73
CA LEU A 338 -21.58 9.51 15.85
C LEU A 338 -23.07 9.18 15.86
N ALA A 339 -23.50 8.15 15.12
CA ALA A 339 -24.88 7.67 15.09
C ALA A 339 -25.27 6.92 16.38
N ASP A 340 -24.31 6.39 17.15
CA ASP A 340 -24.56 5.84 18.49
C ASP A 340 -24.75 6.98 19.51
N GLU A 341 -24.08 8.13 19.31
CA GLU A 341 -24.20 9.32 20.14
C GLU A 341 -25.49 10.13 19.85
N LEU A 342 -25.93 10.14 18.59
CA LEU A 342 -27.12 10.82 18.09
C LEU A 342 -28.11 9.76 17.63
N ASN A 343 -29.26 9.55 18.30
CA ASN A 343 -30.24 8.52 17.93
C ASN A 343 -30.64 8.67 16.44
N VAL A 344 -30.01 7.90 15.55
CA VAL A 344 -30.06 8.09 14.09
C VAL A 344 -30.65 6.84 13.43
N SER A 345 -31.64 7.08 12.58
CA SER A 345 -32.13 6.11 11.61
C SER A 345 -31.62 6.47 10.21
N PHE A 346 -31.17 5.46 9.45
CA PHE A 346 -30.77 5.64 8.06
C PHE A 346 -31.88 5.13 7.14
N ARG A 347 -32.31 5.98 6.20
CA ARG A 347 -33.34 5.66 5.21
C ARG A 347 -32.85 5.85 3.78
N TYR A 348 -33.51 5.15 2.89
CA TYR A 348 -33.29 5.22 1.45
C TYR A 348 -34.37 6.08 0.77
N LEU A 349 -33.94 6.94 -0.14
CA LEU A 349 -34.82 7.61 -1.08
C LEU A 349 -34.21 7.51 -2.49
N PRO A 350 -34.96 7.05 -3.51
CA PRO A 350 -34.45 6.94 -4.88
C PRO A 350 -33.92 8.25 -5.43
N GLU A 351 -32.89 8.15 -6.27
CA GLU A 351 -32.28 9.32 -6.89
C GLU A 351 -33.32 10.12 -7.71
N ASP A 352 -34.23 9.48 -8.43
CA ASP A 352 -35.28 10.11 -9.24
C ASP A 352 -36.45 10.71 -8.43
N SER A 353 -36.40 10.65 -7.09
CA SER A 353 -37.44 11.22 -6.23
C SER A 353 -37.68 12.71 -6.46
N ASN A 354 -38.95 13.09 -6.42
CA ASN A 354 -39.39 14.47 -6.58
C ASN A 354 -39.39 15.29 -5.29
N HIS A 355 -38.91 14.73 -4.16
CA HIS A 355 -38.91 15.40 -2.86
C HIS A 355 -38.13 16.73 -2.90
N PRO A 356 -38.72 17.86 -2.46
CA PRO A 356 -38.11 19.19 -2.61
C PRO A 356 -36.79 19.32 -1.86
N ASP A 357 -36.71 18.84 -0.62
CA ASP A 357 -35.47 18.91 0.17
C ASP A 357 -34.38 17.99 -0.38
N PHE A 358 -34.76 16.89 -1.04
CA PHE A 358 -33.81 16.00 -1.68
C PHE A 358 -33.26 16.62 -2.98
N LYS A 359 -34.12 17.30 -3.76
CA LYS A 359 -33.66 18.16 -4.88
C LYS A 359 -32.70 19.25 -4.40
N ASN A 360 -32.97 19.85 -3.23
CA ASN A 360 -32.07 20.85 -2.65
C ASN A 360 -30.71 20.24 -2.27
N ALA A 361 -30.67 19.07 -1.63
CA ALA A 361 -29.43 18.35 -1.34
C ALA A 361 -28.61 18.07 -2.62
N LYS A 362 -29.26 17.78 -3.75
CA LYS A 362 -28.58 17.63 -5.05
C LYS A 362 -27.97 18.92 -5.59
N LEU A 363 -28.69 20.04 -5.46
CA LEU A 363 -28.17 21.36 -5.83
C LEU A 363 -26.97 21.74 -4.97
N LEU A 364 -27.06 21.53 -3.65
CA LEU A 364 -25.94 21.74 -2.73
C LEU A 364 -24.73 20.87 -3.09
N ALA A 365 -24.93 19.60 -3.46
CA ALA A 365 -23.83 18.76 -3.91
C ALA A 365 -23.19 19.25 -5.22
N GLN A 366 -23.97 19.86 -6.11
CA GLN A 366 -23.47 20.52 -7.31
C GLN A 366 -22.65 21.77 -6.96
N ASP A 367 -23.14 22.61 -6.06
CA ASP A 367 -22.44 23.82 -5.60
C ASP A 367 -21.14 23.45 -4.88
N GLY A 368 -21.14 22.35 -4.12
CA GLY A 368 -19.98 21.82 -3.43
C GLY A 368 -18.81 21.45 -4.35
N LEU A 369 -19.04 21.22 -5.65
CA LEU A 369 -17.94 21.04 -6.61
C LEU A 369 -17.13 22.34 -6.78
N GLY A 370 -17.76 23.50 -6.65
CA GLY A 370 -17.09 24.81 -6.74
C GLY A 370 -16.41 25.26 -5.45
N MET A 371 -16.64 24.56 -4.33
CA MET A 371 -16.09 24.93 -3.02
C MET A 371 -14.58 24.66 -2.93
N PRO A 372 -13.83 25.41 -2.09
CA PRO A 372 -12.45 25.08 -1.77
C PRO A 372 -12.37 23.77 -0.96
N LEU A 373 -11.21 23.11 -1.00
CA LEU A 373 -10.92 22.00 -0.09
C LEU A 373 -10.69 22.54 1.32
N MET A 374 -11.47 22.06 2.29
CA MET A 374 -11.27 22.35 3.71
C MET A 374 -9.91 21.85 4.16
N GLU A 375 -9.22 22.53 5.09
CA GLU A 375 -7.86 22.19 5.53
C GLU A 375 -7.71 20.74 6.03
N ASP A 376 -8.69 20.26 6.80
CA ASP A 376 -8.75 18.89 7.30
C ASP A 376 -8.96 17.83 6.20
N ASP A 377 -9.46 18.27 5.04
CA ASP A 377 -9.81 17.43 3.92
C ASP A 377 -8.83 17.58 2.74
N LYS A 378 -7.88 18.53 2.78
CA LYS A 378 -6.81 18.64 1.77
C LYS A 378 -6.03 17.32 1.71
N PRO A 379 -5.67 16.84 0.50
CA PRO A 379 -4.68 15.79 0.35
C PRO A 379 -3.45 16.13 1.19
N ARG A 380 -2.85 15.13 1.83
CA ARG A 380 -1.68 15.34 2.72
C ARG A 380 -0.56 16.13 2.04
N ALA A 381 -0.44 16.05 0.72
CA ALA A 381 0.47 16.83 -0.11
C ALA A 381 0.10 18.33 -0.23
N GLU A 382 -1.18 18.69 -0.21
CA GLU A 382 -1.69 20.07 -0.35
C GLU A 382 -1.97 20.75 1.01
N SER A 383 -2.09 19.96 2.09
CA SER A 383 -2.28 20.46 3.47
C SER A 383 -1.05 21.14 4.09
N GLY A 384 0.08 21.19 3.37
CA GLY A 384 1.38 21.65 3.90
C GLY A 384 1.98 20.71 4.96
N PHE A 385 1.25 19.71 5.45
CA PHE A 385 1.74 18.64 6.31
C PHE A 385 2.24 17.45 5.48
N SER A 386 3.35 17.66 4.76
CA SER A 386 4.11 16.54 4.19
C SER A 386 4.66 15.66 5.32
N ARG A 387 4.94 14.39 5.01
CA ARG A 387 5.83 13.55 5.84
C ARG A 387 7.19 14.27 6.02
N ASP A 388 7.58 15.06 5.03
CA ASP A 388 8.74 15.95 5.05
C ASP A 388 8.55 17.04 6.09
N THR A 389 7.41 17.74 6.18
CA THR A 389 7.19 18.78 7.20
C THR A 389 7.34 18.28 8.65
N TRP A 390 6.89 17.06 8.97
CA TRP A 390 7.13 16.48 10.30
C TRP A 390 8.60 16.09 10.51
N ILE A 391 9.26 15.57 9.48
CA ILE A 391 10.69 15.24 9.50
C ILE A 391 11.55 16.51 9.61
N ASP A 392 11.18 17.57 8.88
CA ASP A 392 11.81 18.89 8.88
C ASP A 392 11.61 19.57 10.24
N ASN A 393 10.41 19.50 10.81
CA ASN A 393 10.16 19.97 12.18
C ASN A 393 10.96 19.17 13.21
N PHE A 394 11.12 17.84 13.02
CA PHE A 394 11.97 17.02 13.87
C PHE A 394 13.42 17.47 13.78
N PHE A 395 13.97 17.65 12.58
CA PHE A 395 15.37 18.06 12.39
C PHE A 395 15.63 19.51 12.81
N THR A 396 14.68 20.42 12.59
CA THR A 396 14.75 21.82 13.08
C THR A 396 14.86 21.84 14.60
N LYS A 397 14.01 21.06 15.27
CA LYS A 397 14.08 20.94 16.73
C LYS A 397 15.38 20.27 17.19
N HIS A 398 15.75 19.18 16.55
CA HIS A 398 16.97 18.43 16.87
C HIS A 398 18.24 19.30 16.73
N GLU A 399 18.38 20.06 15.66
CA GLU A 399 19.50 20.98 15.44
C GLU A 399 19.54 22.09 16.51
N LYS A 400 18.37 22.58 16.94
CA LYS A 400 18.26 23.53 18.06
C LYS A 400 18.69 22.90 19.41
N ASP A 401 18.19 21.71 19.72
CA ASP A 401 18.52 20.99 20.97
C ASP A 401 20.04 20.68 21.04
N LEU A 402 20.67 20.34 19.91
CA LEU A 402 22.12 20.15 19.80
C LEU A 402 22.90 21.44 20.05
N ALA A 403 22.43 22.57 19.51
CA ALA A 403 23.07 23.87 19.68
C ALA A 403 23.01 24.36 21.14
N GLU A 404 21.86 24.18 21.80
CA GLU A 404 21.67 24.58 23.21
C GLU A 404 22.57 23.80 24.18
N THR A 405 22.91 22.56 23.84
CA THR A 405 23.71 21.66 24.68
C THR A 405 25.15 21.47 24.18
N ALA A 406 25.62 22.25 23.20
CA ALA A 406 26.90 22.00 22.53
C ALA A 406 28.11 22.02 23.48
N GLU A 407 28.16 22.96 24.42
CA GLU A 407 29.30 23.09 25.35
C GLU A 407 29.41 21.90 26.31
N GLU A 408 28.29 21.29 26.71
CA GLU A 408 28.28 20.12 27.61
C GLU A 408 28.84 18.84 26.97
N TRP A 409 28.95 18.80 25.64
CA TRP A 409 29.32 17.62 24.87
C TRP A 409 30.64 17.76 24.11
N LYS A 410 31.34 18.89 24.27
CA LYS A 410 32.55 19.23 23.51
C LYS A 410 33.69 18.21 23.67
N ASP A 411 33.88 17.70 24.88
CA ASP A 411 34.99 16.77 25.22
C ASP A 411 34.55 15.29 25.26
N VAL A 412 33.33 14.98 24.81
CA VAL A 412 32.80 13.61 24.82
C VAL A 412 33.40 12.82 23.65
N PRO A 413 33.84 11.55 23.84
CA PRO A 413 34.39 10.73 22.77
C PRO A 413 33.44 10.59 21.57
N GLN A 414 34.00 10.58 20.37
CA GLN A 414 33.26 10.62 19.12
C GLN A 414 33.49 9.36 18.28
N ILE A 415 32.45 8.93 17.57
CA ILE A 415 32.49 7.92 16.52
C ILE A 415 31.82 8.48 15.27
N HIS A 416 32.28 8.07 14.08
CA HIS A 416 31.92 8.71 12.82
C HIS A 416 31.36 7.69 11.84
N ALA A 417 30.08 7.81 11.47
CA ALA A 417 29.43 6.92 10.52
C ALA A 417 29.14 7.65 9.20
N VAL A 418 29.72 7.18 8.10
CA VAL A 418 29.62 7.80 6.78
C VAL A 418 28.98 6.88 5.76
N LYS A 419 28.48 7.47 4.67
CA LYS A 419 28.02 6.74 3.48
C LYS A 419 28.81 7.08 2.23
N TYR A 420 28.90 6.11 1.33
CA TYR A 420 29.42 6.32 -0.02
C TYR A 420 28.54 5.59 -1.04
N TYR A 421 28.07 6.31 -2.06
CA TYR A 421 27.31 5.70 -3.16
C TYR A 421 28.27 5.28 -4.26
N LEU A 422 28.18 4.00 -4.66
CA LEU A 422 28.98 3.47 -5.75
C LEU A 422 28.51 4.09 -7.08
N LYS A 423 29.46 4.61 -7.86
CA LYS A 423 29.19 5.19 -9.19
C LYS A 423 28.51 4.15 -10.08
N ASP A 424 27.46 4.55 -10.79
CA ASP A 424 26.71 3.71 -11.73
C ASP A 424 25.98 2.49 -11.13
N SER A 425 25.70 2.47 -9.81
CA SER A 425 24.90 1.42 -9.18
C SER A 425 23.86 1.97 -8.18
N LYS A 426 22.81 1.18 -7.87
CA LYS A 426 21.87 1.48 -6.76
C LYS A 426 22.41 1.08 -5.38
N ASN A 427 23.65 0.60 -5.30
CA ASN A 427 24.25 0.10 -4.07
C ASN A 427 24.98 1.24 -3.33
N TYR A 428 24.89 1.24 -2.01
CA TYR A 428 25.67 2.12 -1.15
C TYR A 428 26.61 1.29 -0.27
N CYS A 429 27.65 1.96 0.19
CA CYS A 429 28.56 1.49 1.22
C CYS A 429 28.38 2.37 2.46
N THR A 430 28.57 1.80 3.65
CA THR A 430 28.65 2.57 4.89
C THR A 430 29.82 2.07 5.72
N ALA A 431 30.51 3.02 6.35
CA ALA A 431 31.58 2.73 7.28
C ALA A 431 31.33 3.44 8.61
N VAL A 432 31.73 2.81 9.71
CA VAL A 432 31.75 3.44 11.04
C VAL A 432 33.19 3.45 11.53
N PHE A 433 33.66 4.65 11.91
CA PHE A 433 35.02 5.00 12.28
C PHE A 433 35.15 5.34 13.77
N ASP A 434 36.10 4.72 14.46
CA ASP A 434 36.52 5.06 15.83
C ASP A 434 38.05 5.17 15.89
N GLN A 435 38.56 6.38 16.19
CA GLN A 435 39.99 6.70 16.23
C GLN A 435 40.77 5.83 17.24
N SER A 436 40.09 5.24 18.23
CA SER A 436 40.73 4.48 19.32
C SER A 436 40.96 3.00 19.02
N SER A 437 40.71 2.51 17.81
CA SER A 437 40.82 1.07 17.52
C SER A 437 41.48 0.73 16.18
N ASP A 438 42.56 -0.04 16.25
CA ASP A 438 43.30 -0.50 15.08
C ASP A 438 42.62 -1.63 14.29
N ASN A 439 41.54 -2.24 14.79
CA ASN A 439 40.95 -3.44 14.16
C ASN A 439 39.41 -3.56 14.17
N TYR A 440 38.66 -2.74 14.92
CA TYR A 440 37.19 -2.90 15.04
C TYR A 440 36.38 -1.64 14.70
N GLY A 441 37.03 -0.49 14.63
CA GLY A 441 36.46 0.80 14.25
C GLY A 441 36.56 1.09 12.77
N ASN A 442 36.78 0.10 11.91
CA ASN A 442 36.82 0.27 10.45
C ASN A 442 35.90 -0.79 9.85
N ALA A 443 34.62 -0.72 10.18
CA ALA A 443 33.67 -1.73 9.74
C ALA A 443 32.96 -1.23 8.48
N PHE A 444 32.86 -2.09 7.45
CA PHE A 444 32.35 -1.74 6.13
C PHE A 444 31.24 -2.69 5.71
N SER A 445 30.11 -2.15 5.24
CA SER A 445 29.00 -2.94 4.71
C SER A 445 28.53 -2.42 3.35
N VAL A 446 28.23 -3.36 2.45
CA VAL A 446 27.51 -3.10 1.18
C VAL A 446 26.13 -3.71 1.32
N GLY A 447 25.09 -2.91 1.13
CA GLY A 447 23.73 -3.39 1.34
C GLY A 447 22.65 -2.58 0.63
N LYS A 448 21.40 -2.85 1.00
CA LYS A 448 20.19 -2.22 0.44
C LYS A 448 19.36 -1.39 1.45
N ASN A 449 19.62 -1.49 2.75
CA ASN A 449 19.07 -0.62 3.79
C ASN A 449 20.14 0.08 4.67
N ILE A 450 20.52 1.31 4.30
CA ILE A 450 21.69 1.99 4.89
C ILE A 450 21.57 2.20 6.38
N VAL A 451 20.36 2.48 6.88
CA VAL A 451 20.11 2.65 8.31
C VAL A 451 20.47 1.38 9.06
N ILE A 452 19.92 0.23 8.65
CA ILE A 452 20.16 -1.05 9.34
C ILE A 452 21.62 -1.46 9.25
N ASP A 453 22.26 -1.25 8.11
CA ASP A 453 23.66 -1.61 7.97
C ASP A 453 24.55 -0.75 8.87
N THR A 454 24.35 0.57 8.89
CA THR A 454 25.06 1.45 9.83
C THR A 454 24.80 1.05 11.29
N LEU A 455 23.54 0.73 11.64
CA LEU A 455 23.19 0.27 12.99
C LEU A 455 23.89 -1.05 13.37
N LYS A 456 24.01 -2.01 12.45
CA LYS A 456 24.73 -3.26 12.68
C LYS A 456 26.22 -3.04 12.92
N LEU A 457 26.83 -2.10 12.19
CA LEU A 457 28.23 -1.72 12.40
C LEU A 457 28.43 -0.96 13.72
N LEU A 458 27.43 -0.19 14.14
CA LEU A 458 27.45 0.59 15.38
C LEU A 458 27.36 -0.28 16.65
N ILE A 459 26.60 -1.39 16.62
CA ILE A 459 26.41 -2.29 17.78
C ILE A 459 27.73 -2.74 18.44
N PRO A 460 28.68 -3.38 17.74
CA PRO A 460 29.91 -3.86 18.39
C PRO A 460 30.78 -2.72 18.92
N LEU A 461 30.70 -1.52 18.32
CA LEU A 461 31.41 -0.34 18.81
C LEU A 461 30.79 0.22 20.08
N LEU A 462 29.46 0.28 20.15
CA LEU A 462 28.76 0.66 21.37
C LEU A 462 29.07 -0.33 22.51
N GLU A 463 29.08 -1.63 22.22
CA GLU A 463 29.46 -2.67 23.19
C GLU A 463 30.87 -2.44 23.74
N LYS A 464 31.87 -2.27 22.86
CA LYS A 464 33.26 -1.97 23.24
C LYS A 464 33.37 -0.68 24.07
N LYS A 465 32.69 0.40 23.67
CA LYS A 465 32.74 1.68 24.41
C LYS A 465 32.12 1.56 25.79
N ILE A 466 31.02 0.81 25.92
CA ILE A 466 30.41 0.52 27.22
C ILE A 466 31.38 -0.31 28.08
N GLU A 467 32.08 -1.29 27.52
CA GLU A 467 33.10 -2.08 28.22
C GLU A 467 34.31 -1.23 28.66
N GLU A 468 34.70 -0.26 27.85
CA GLU A 468 35.74 0.75 28.17
C GLU A 468 35.28 1.77 29.23
N GLY A 469 34.03 1.69 29.70
CA GLY A 469 33.47 2.56 30.73
C GLY A 469 32.87 3.88 30.23
N ALA A 470 32.65 4.01 28.92
CA ALA A 470 32.02 5.20 28.36
C ALA A 470 30.54 5.29 28.79
N THR A 471 30.18 6.41 29.42
CA THR A 471 28.80 6.71 29.82
C THR A 471 28.11 7.69 28.87
N ARG A 472 28.90 8.43 28.08
CA ARG A 472 28.45 9.37 27.05
C ARG A 472 29.25 9.13 25.77
N LEU A 473 28.59 9.25 24.62
CA LEU A 473 29.23 9.10 23.31
C LEU A 473 28.55 10.02 22.28
N VAL A 474 29.32 10.56 21.35
CA VAL A 474 28.78 11.30 20.20
C VAL A 474 28.94 10.47 18.93
N LEU A 475 27.84 10.25 18.21
CA LEU A 475 27.83 9.69 16.86
C LEU A 475 27.67 10.81 15.84
N ARG A 476 28.72 11.08 15.07
CA ARG A 476 28.67 11.99 13.93
C ARG A 476 28.31 11.21 12.66
N THR A 477 27.33 11.67 11.88
CA THR A 477 26.92 10.96 10.66
C THR A 477 26.33 11.83 9.54
N ASP A 478 26.55 11.43 8.29
CA ASP A 478 25.87 11.99 7.10
C ASP A 478 24.54 11.28 6.78
N VAL A 479 24.14 10.28 7.56
CA VAL A 479 22.87 9.56 7.45
C VAL A 479 21.88 10.13 8.46
N LYS A 480 21.29 11.30 8.16
CA LYS A 480 20.29 11.98 9.04
C LYS A 480 19.20 11.05 9.59
N ARG A 481 18.81 10.03 8.80
CA ARG A 481 17.79 9.04 9.17
C ARG A 481 18.15 8.17 10.37
N ILE A 482 19.41 8.10 10.79
CA ILE A 482 19.83 7.42 12.02
C ILE A 482 19.24 8.13 13.25
N ALA A 483 19.40 9.47 13.35
CA ALA A 483 18.81 10.26 14.42
C ALA A 483 17.29 10.07 14.50
N LEU A 484 16.60 10.19 13.37
CA LEU A 484 15.16 9.95 13.30
C LEU A 484 14.77 8.53 13.76
N SER A 485 15.57 7.53 13.37
CA SER A 485 15.28 6.12 13.70
C SER A 485 15.46 5.83 15.18
N LEU A 486 16.54 6.33 15.81
CA LEU A 486 16.86 6.03 17.20
C LEU A 486 16.13 6.92 18.20
N GLU A 487 15.90 8.19 17.89
CA GLU A 487 15.30 9.14 18.83
C GLU A 487 13.77 9.24 18.71
N SER A 488 13.22 8.95 17.53
CA SER A 488 11.77 9.02 17.29
C SER A 488 11.13 7.63 17.14
N PHE A 489 11.64 6.80 16.23
CA PHE A 489 10.97 5.53 15.91
C PHE A 489 11.21 4.43 16.94
N LEU A 490 12.44 4.26 17.42
CA LEU A 490 12.79 3.23 18.39
C LEU A 490 11.93 3.33 19.65
N LYS A 491 11.80 4.54 20.22
CA LYS A 491 10.96 4.81 21.39
C LYS A 491 9.49 4.42 21.17
N LYS A 492 8.95 4.73 20.00
CA LYS A 492 7.57 4.34 19.63
C LYS A 492 7.42 2.84 19.50
N TRP A 493 8.41 2.15 18.92
CA TRP A 493 8.36 0.69 18.75
C TRP A 493 8.52 -0.05 20.06
N GLU A 494 9.38 0.41 20.97
CA GLU A 494 9.51 -0.18 22.32
C GLU A 494 8.17 -0.20 23.05
N THR A 495 7.47 0.94 23.10
CA THR A 495 6.16 1.03 23.78
C THR A 495 5.08 0.13 23.17
N LYS A 496 5.24 -0.24 21.90
CA LYS A 496 4.31 -1.09 21.15
C LYS A 496 4.78 -2.52 21.02
N GLY A 497 5.86 -2.94 21.68
CA GLY A 497 6.36 -4.31 21.57
C GLY A 497 6.93 -4.68 20.19
N TYR A 498 7.51 -3.70 19.47
CA TYR A 498 8.10 -3.87 18.14
C TYR A 498 7.14 -4.42 17.08
N VAL A 499 5.86 -4.04 17.17
CA VAL A 499 4.88 -4.23 16.09
C VAL A 499 4.51 -2.90 15.42
N THR A 500 4.23 -2.96 14.13
CA THR A 500 3.75 -1.82 13.34
C THR A 500 2.30 -1.49 13.71
N ALA A 501 1.78 -0.36 13.25
CA ALA A 501 0.38 0.01 13.45
C ALA A 501 -0.62 -1.00 12.84
N GLN A 502 -0.14 -1.86 11.93
CA GLN A 502 -0.92 -2.91 11.26
C GLN A 502 -0.80 -4.27 11.98
N GLY A 503 -0.06 -4.34 13.10
CA GLY A 503 0.11 -5.56 13.89
C GLY A 503 1.27 -6.47 13.45
N SER A 504 1.91 -6.19 12.31
CA SER A 504 3.06 -6.97 11.84
C SER A 504 4.33 -6.65 12.65
N PRO A 505 5.29 -7.59 12.80
CA PRO A 505 6.59 -7.28 13.40
C PRO A 505 7.33 -6.18 12.64
N VAL A 506 8.01 -5.29 13.36
CA VAL A 506 8.92 -4.30 12.77
C VAL A 506 10.04 -5.04 12.04
N LYS A 507 10.32 -4.66 10.79
CA LYS A 507 11.41 -5.23 10.01
C LYS A 507 12.75 -4.97 10.70
N ASP A 508 13.60 -5.99 10.77
CA ASP A 508 14.89 -5.95 11.48
C ASP A 508 14.75 -5.59 12.99
N ALA A 509 13.61 -5.94 13.63
CA ALA A 509 13.34 -5.61 15.03
C ALA A 509 14.46 -6.06 15.98
N ASP A 510 15.16 -7.16 15.68
CA ASP A 510 16.22 -7.66 16.55
C ASP A 510 17.44 -6.73 16.61
N VAL A 511 17.78 -6.04 15.51
CA VAL A 511 18.82 -4.99 15.49
C VAL A 511 18.41 -3.82 16.39
N TYR A 512 17.16 -3.37 16.27
CA TYR A 512 16.63 -2.29 17.11
C TYR A 512 16.53 -2.67 18.58
N LYS A 513 16.19 -3.93 18.90
CA LYS A 513 16.19 -4.45 20.28
C LYS A 513 17.60 -4.48 20.87
N GLN A 514 18.61 -4.88 20.10
CA GLN A 514 20.01 -4.86 20.54
C GLN A 514 20.46 -3.43 20.84
N ILE A 515 20.22 -2.48 19.92
CA ILE A 515 20.58 -1.08 20.14
C ILE A 515 19.83 -0.48 21.33
N SER A 516 18.52 -0.73 21.46
CA SER A 516 17.75 -0.26 22.63
C SER A 516 18.39 -0.72 23.96
N LYS A 517 18.88 -1.97 24.04
CA LYS A 517 19.55 -2.47 25.25
C LYS A 517 20.85 -1.72 25.54
N LEU A 518 21.61 -1.36 24.50
CA LEU A 518 22.86 -0.61 24.64
C LEU A 518 22.62 0.85 25.01
N LEU A 519 21.64 1.51 24.39
CA LEU A 519 21.25 2.89 24.69
C LEU A 519 20.69 3.09 26.11
N LYS A 520 20.34 2.00 26.82
CA LYS A 520 20.01 2.05 28.25
C LYS A 520 21.25 2.13 29.15
N LYS A 521 22.43 1.82 28.63
CA LYS A 521 23.71 1.79 29.34
C LYS A 521 24.62 2.97 28.99
N ILE A 522 24.44 3.57 27.82
CA ILE A 522 25.23 4.71 27.34
C ILE A 522 24.31 5.81 26.80
N ASN A 523 24.64 7.06 27.12
CA ASN A 523 23.94 8.22 26.55
C ASN A 523 24.57 8.59 25.20
N LEU A 524 23.85 8.32 24.10
CA LEU A 524 24.30 8.57 22.74
C LEU A 524 23.69 9.88 22.20
N ARG A 525 24.54 10.85 21.86
CA ARG A 525 24.18 12.07 21.12
C ARG A 525 24.46 11.86 19.64
N ILE A 526 23.55 12.24 18.75
CA ILE A 526 23.71 12.05 17.30
C ILE A 526 23.86 13.41 16.62
N GLU A 527 24.99 13.65 15.97
CA GLU A 527 25.27 14.89 15.24
C GLU A 527 25.26 14.62 13.74
N CYS A 528 24.39 15.31 13.02
CA CYS A 528 24.24 15.12 11.59
C CYS A 528 25.00 16.20 10.80
N PHE A 529 25.76 15.81 9.79
CA PHE A 529 26.45 16.75 8.90
C PHE A 529 26.07 16.52 7.42
N ALA A 530 26.11 17.58 6.62
CA ALA A 530 25.83 17.50 5.18
C ALA A 530 27.05 17.07 4.36
N GLN A 531 28.24 17.47 4.82
CA GLN A 531 29.55 17.11 4.25
C GLN A 531 30.53 16.89 5.41
N PRO A 532 31.58 16.05 5.24
CA PRO A 532 32.60 15.86 6.26
C PRO A 532 33.28 17.17 6.67
N GLU A 533 33.15 17.55 7.95
CA GLU A 533 33.68 18.81 8.48
C GLU A 533 35.00 18.57 9.23
N GLN A 534 35.02 17.55 10.08
CA GLN A 534 36.17 17.21 10.91
C GLN A 534 37.15 16.29 10.18
N GLU A 535 38.41 16.25 10.65
CA GLU A 535 39.44 15.38 10.07
C GLU A 535 39.04 13.89 10.12
N LEU A 536 38.40 13.47 11.21
CA LEU A 536 37.90 12.09 11.35
C LEU A 536 36.71 11.80 10.42
N ASP A 537 35.81 12.76 10.18
CA ASP A 537 34.73 12.61 9.20
C ASP A 537 35.31 12.32 7.80
N LYS A 538 36.41 13.01 7.46
CA LYS A 538 37.10 12.87 6.17
C LYS A 538 37.82 11.53 6.05
N LYS A 539 38.54 11.11 7.10
CA LYS A 539 39.20 9.80 7.16
C LYS A 539 38.21 8.64 7.04
N ALA A 540 37.07 8.74 7.72
CA ALA A 540 36.01 7.75 7.60
C ALA A 540 35.49 7.64 6.16
N LEU A 541 35.27 8.77 5.48
CA LEU A 541 34.81 8.79 4.09
C LEU A 541 35.85 8.24 3.12
N GLU A 542 37.13 8.57 3.31
CA GLU A 542 38.23 8.06 2.50
C GLU A 542 38.35 6.54 2.64
N TYR A 543 38.34 6.01 3.86
CA TYR A 543 38.31 4.57 4.11
C TYR A 543 37.10 3.90 3.44
N CYS A 544 35.91 4.50 3.55
CA CYS A 544 34.70 3.98 2.91
C CYS A 544 34.82 3.95 1.38
N LYS A 545 35.55 4.90 0.77
CA LYS A 545 35.81 4.94 -0.68
C LYS A 545 36.80 3.86 -1.10
N GLU A 546 37.91 3.72 -0.41
CA GLU A 546 38.93 2.71 -0.71
C GLU A 546 38.36 1.30 -0.65
N GLU A 547 37.57 0.98 0.38
CA GLU A 547 36.92 -0.33 0.49
C GLU A 547 35.83 -0.55 -0.58
N ALA A 548 35.12 0.52 -0.94
CA ALA A 548 34.14 0.47 -2.03
C ALA A 548 34.81 0.18 -3.38
N GLU A 549 35.97 0.77 -3.64
CA GLU A 549 36.77 0.53 -4.85
C GLU A 549 37.34 -0.89 -4.89
N LYS A 550 37.86 -1.41 -3.76
CA LYS A 550 38.33 -2.80 -3.67
C LYS A 550 37.21 -3.79 -4.02
N LYS A 551 36.00 -3.60 -3.46
CA LYS A 551 34.86 -4.47 -3.78
C LYS A 551 34.32 -4.30 -5.20
N SER A 552 34.37 -3.10 -5.78
CA SER A 552 33.97 -2.95 -7.18
C SER A 552 34.92 -3.70 -8.12
N HIS A 553 36.21 -3.79 -7.79
CA HIS A 553 37.18 -4.61 -8.53
C HIS A 553 36.92 -6.13 -8.37
N GLU A 554 36.49 -6.58 -7.20
CA GLU A 554 36.10 -8.00 -6.98
C GLU A 554 34.81 -8.37 -7.73
N ILE A 555 33.85 -7.45 -7.85
CA ILE A 555 32.58 -7.68 -8.55
C ILE A 555 32.74 -7.54 -10.07
N GLY A 556 33.63 -6.66 -10.54
CA GLY A 556 33.96 -6.47 -11.95
C GLY A 556 34.88 -7.53 -12.57
N ALA A 557 35.38 -8.49 -11.77
CA ALA A 557 36.19 -9.61 -12.25
C ALA A 557 35.36 -10.86 -12.62
N ILE A 558 34.02 -10.76 -12.61
CA ILE A 558 33.09 -11.87 -12.91
C ILE A 558 32.20 -11.56 -14.14
N ASP A 559 32.32 -10.39 -14.77
CA ASP A 559 31.64 -10.09 -16.05
C ASP A 559 32.51 -10.43 -17.27
#